data_AF-A0A537YJK7-F1
#
_entry.id   AF-A0A537YJK7-F1
#
_cell.length_a   1.000
_cell.length_b   1.000
_cell.length_c   1.000
_cell.angle_alpha   90.00
_cell.angle_beta   90.00
_cell.angle_gamma   90.00
#
_symmetry.space_group_name_H-M   'P 1'
#
loop_
_entity.id
_entity.type
_entity.pdbx_description
1 polymer ?
#
loop_
_entity_poly.entity_id
_entity_poly.type
_entity_poly.pdbx_seq_one_letter_code
_entity_poly.pdbx_strand_id
1 'polypeptide(L)'
;MHLTEREREILAFERSWWKQGGSKERAVRDAFDMSATRYYQILNALIDTAAALEEDPMLVRRLRRQRIARQRQRAARRLGVPE
;
A
#
# COMPACT_ATOMS: atom_id res chain seq x y z
N MET A 1 11.71 -5.03 16.44
CA MET A 1 10.52 -5.74 15.91
C MET A 1 10.70 -5.84 14.41
N HIS A 2 10.96 -7.05 13.90
CA HIS A 2 11.24 -7.28 12.49
C HIS A 2 9.95 -7.52 11.71
N LEU A 3 9.97 -7.21 10.41
CA LEU A 3 8.93 -7.62 9.46
C LEU A 3 8.77 -9.15 9.51
N THR A 4 7.54 -9.63 9.57
CA THR A 4 7.23 -11.04 9.32
C THR A 4 7.55 -11.40 7.87
N GLU A 5 7.75 -12.68 7.58
CA GLU A 5 8.04 -13.15 6.21
C GLU A 5 7.01 -12.65 5.20
N ARG A 6 5.72 -12.72 5.58
CA ARG A 6 4.59 -12.28 4.76
C ARG A 6 4.62 -10.78 4.47
N GLU A 7 5.02 -9.99 5.45
CA GLU A 7 5.18 -8.54 5.33
C GLU A 7 6.34 -8.16 4.40
N ARG A 8 7.44 -8.92 4.48
CA ARG A 8 8.59 -8.80 3.56
C ARG A 8 8.21 -9.17 2.14
N GLU A 9 7.48 -10.27 1.96
CA GLU A 9 6.95 -10.67 0.65
C GLU A 9 6.01 -9.63 0.07
N ILE A 10 5.15 -9.01 0.89
CA ILE A 10 4.27 -7.92 0.45
C ILE A 10 5.10 -6.75 -0.12
N LEU A 11 6.17 -6.32 0.56
CA LEU A 11 7.05 -5.24 0.07
C LEU A 11 7.79 -5.63 -1.22
N ALA A 12 8.34 -6.85 -1.26
CA ALA A 12 9.04 -7.36 -2.43
C ALA A 12 8.10 -7.46 -3.65
N PHE A 13 6.87 -7.94 -3.44
CA PHE A 13 5.83 -8.00 -4.47
C PHE A 13 5.49 -6.60 -4.98
N GLU A 14 5.29 -5.64 -4.09
CA GLU A 14 4.98 -4.25 -4.43
C GLU A 14 6.10 -3.56 -5.23
N ARG A 15 7.36 -3.89 -4.89
CA ARG A 15 8.56 -3.45 -5.60
C ARG A 15 8.67 -4.07 -7.00
N SER A 16 8.15 -5.25 -7.25
CA SER A 16 8.14 -5.81 -8.61
C SER A 16 6.93 -5.31 -9.42
N TRP A 17 5.82 -5.04 -8.73
CA TRP A 17 4.54 -4.72 -9.35
C TRP A 17 4.47 -3.34 -10.02
N TRP A 18 5.19 -2.31 -9.54
CA TRP A 18 5.16 -0.99 -10.19
C TRP A 18 5.64 -0.99 -11.65
N LYS A 19 6.38 -2.04 -12.05
CA LYS A 19 6.86 -2.23 -13.43
C LYS A 19 5.86 -3.04 -14.29
N GLN A 20 4.97 -3.80 -13.66
CA GLN A 20 3.94 -4.59 -14.33
C GLN A 20 2.65 -3.75 -14.45
N GLY A 21 2.43 -3.17 -15.62
CA GLY A 21 1.19 -2.45 -15.93
C GLY A 21 0.02 -3.43 -15.99
N GLY A 22 -0.80 -3.49 -14.95
CA GLY A 22 -1.96 -4.39 -14.89
C GLY A 22 -2.78 -4.28 -13.60
N SER A 23 -3.78 -5.14 -13.47
CA SER A 23 -4.69 -5.18 -12.32
C SER A 23 -4.02 -5.75 -11.07
N LYS A 24 -3.37 -4.87 -10.30
CA LYS A 24 -2.75 -5.17 -8.99
C LYS A 24 -3.63 -6.01 -8.08
N GLU A 25 -4.92 -5.70 -8.06
CA GLU A 25 -5.89 -6.41 -7.21
C GLU A 25 -6.04 -7.89 -7.56
N ARG A 26 -5.89 -8.26 -8.84
CA ARG A 26 -6.00 -9.65 -9.26
C ARG A 26 -4.74 -10.42 -8.90
N ALA A 27 -3.57 -9.85 -9.12
CA ALA A 27 -2.31 -10.48 -8.76
C ALA A 27 -2.09 -10.58 -7.24
N VAL A 28 -2.58 -9.60 -6.46
CA VAL A 28 -2.60 -9.70 -5.00
C VAL A 28 -3.48 -10.87 -4.52
N ARG A 29 -4.66 -11.04 -5.13
CA ARG A 29 -5.55 -12.16 -4.80
C ARG A 29 -4.91 -13.49 -5.16
N ASP A 30 -4.26 -13.58 -6.31
CA ASP A 30 -3.60 -14.79 -6.81
C ASP A 30 -2.36 -15.16 -5.98
N ALA A 31 -1.50 -14.19 -5.66
CA ALA A 31 -0.25 -14.43 -4.93
C ALA A 31 -0.44 -14.65 -3.43
N PHE A 32 -1.38 -13.94 -2.78
CA PHE A 32 -1.52 -13.94 -1.33
C PHE A 32 -2.78 -14.63 -0.81
N ASP A 33 -3.62 -15.15 -1.73
CA ASP A 33 -4.93 -15.74 -1.46
C ASP A 33 -5.82 -14.83 -0.58
N MET A 34 -5.72 -13.52 -0.78
CA MET A 34 -6.45 -12.55 0.05
C MET A 34 -7.07 -11.42 -0.77
N SER A 35 -8.20 -10.91 -0.29
CA SER A 35 -8.85 -9.75 -0.91
C SER A 35 -7.95 -8.52 -0.88
N ALA A 36 -8.00 -7.72 -1.95
CA ALA A 36 -7.27 -6.47 -2.08
C ALA A 36 -7.47 -5.52 -0.88
N THR A 37 -8.69 -5.48 -0.32
CA THR A 37 -8.99 -4.71 0.90
C THR A 37 -8.09 -5.09 2.08
N ARG A 38 -7.94 -6.39 2.36
CA ARG A 38 -7.12 -6.89 3.46
C ARG A 38 -5.64 -6.66 3.21
N TYR A 39 -5.20 -6.87 1.96
CA TYR A 39 -3.85 -6.55 1.53
C TYR A 39 -3.51 -5.08 1.78
N TYR A 40 -4.38 -4.15 1.37
CA TYR A 40 -4.17 -2.73 1.62
C TYR A 40 -4.20 -2.37 3.10
N GLN A 41 -4.98 -3.06 3.94
CA GLN A 41 -4.95 -2.83 5.39
C GLN A 41 -3.59 -3.20 5.98
N ILE A 42 -3.08 -4.40 5.65
CA ILE A 42 -1.77 -4.86 6.10
C ILE A 42 -0.70 -3.91 5.58
N LEU A 43 -0.69 -3.61 4.28
CA LEU A 43 0.24 -2.66 3.68
C LEU A 43 0.19 -1.28 4.37
N ASN A 44 -0.99 -0.78 4.74
CA ASN A 44 -1.11 0.52 5.42
C ASN A 44 -0.56 0.51 6.85
N ALA A 45 -0.68 -0.61 7.57
CA ALA A 45 -0.06 -0.79 8.88
C ALA A 45 1.47 -0.93 8.71
N LEU A 46 1.88 -1.71 7.72
CA LEU A 46 3.27 -1.99 7.38
C LEU A 46 4.08 -0.73 7.08
N ILE A 47 3.59 0.09 6.15
CA ILE A 47 4.25 1.33 5.74
C ILE A 47 4.34 2.33 6.90
N ASP A 48 3.58 2.14 7.98
CA ASP A 48 3.65 2.98 9.18
C ASP A 48 4.81 2.58 10.11
N THR A 49 5.27 1.33 10.04
CA THR A 49 6.36 0.79 10.87
C THR A 49 7.75 1.24 10.42
N ALA A 50 8.70 1.25 11.35
CA ALA A 50 10.11 1.49 11.07
C ALA A 50 10.72 0.38 10.20
N ALA A 51 10.31 -0.88 10.40
CA ALA A 51 10.88 -2.01 9.69
C ALA A 51 10.64 -1.94 8.17
N ALA A 52 9.50 -1.41 7.73
CA ALA A 52 9.25 -1.16 6.31
C ALA A 52 10.17 -0.07 5.72
N LEU A 53 10.50 0.96 6.51
CA LEU A 53 11.46 2.00 6.11
C LEU A 53 12.89 1.45 6.03
N GLU A 54 13.24 0.47 6.85
CA GLU A 54 14.55 -0.20 6.83
C GLU A 54 14.70 -1.09 5.58
N GLU A 55 13.63 -1.76 5.14
CA GLU A 55 13.66 -2.55 3.90
C GLU A 55 13.73 -1.67 2.65
N ASP A 56 12.75 -0.76 2.46
CA ASP A 56 12.63 -0.02 1.20
C ASP A 56 12.07 1.40 1.42
N PRO A 57 12.93 2.35 1.86
CA PRO A 57 12.48 3.67 2.29
C PRO A 57 11.87 4.50 1.15
N MET A 58 12.30 4.28 -0.10
CA MET A 58 11.76 4.99 -1.26
C MET A 58 10.32 4.55 -1.58
N LEU A 59 10.07 3.23 -1.57
CA LEU A 59 8.73 2.66 -1.80
C LEU A 59 7.77 3.15 -0.70
N VAL A 60 8.17 3.04 0.56
CA VAL A 60 7.34 3.44 1.71
C VAL A 60 6.97 4.92 1.64
N ARG A 61 7.93 5.81 1.35
CA ARG A 61 7.65 7.24 1.20
C ARG A 61 6.69 7.55 0.04
N ARG A 62 6.78 6.81 -1.07
CA ARG A 62 5.86 6.96 -2.21
C ARG A 62 4.45 6.49 -1.86
N LEU A 63 4.33 5.32 -1.22
CA LEU A 63 3.04 4.76 -0.77
C LEU A 63 2.36 5.66 0.27
N ARG A 64 3.11 6.17 1.26
CA ARG A 64 2.58 7.14 2.24
C ARG A 64 2.03 8.39 1.55
N ARG A 65 2.76 8.98 0.59
CA ARG A 65 2.27 10.14 -0.16
C ARG A 65 1.00 9.82 -0.95
N GLN A 66 0.94 8.66 -1.61
CA GLN A 66 -0.23 8.26 -2.39
C GLN A 66 -1.47 8.05 -1.50
N ARG A 67 -1.29 7.52 -0.29
CA ARG A 67 -2.35 7.41 0.73
C ARG A 67 -2.90 8.79 1.10
N ILE A 68 -2.03 9.74 1.42
CA ILE A 68 -2.44 11.10 1.79
C ILE A 68 -3.20 11.77 0.63
N ALA A 69 -2.74 11.60 -0.61
CA ALA A 69 -3.43 12.11 -1.79
C ALA A 69 -4.85 11.52 -1.95
N ARG A 70 -5.00 10.19 -1.78
CA ARG A 70 -6.32 9.53 -1.82
C ARG A 70 -7.22 9.96 -0.65
N GLN A 71 -6.65 10.13 0.54
CA GLN A 71 -7.39 10.60 1.71
C GLN A 71 -7.88 12.04 1.52
N ARG A 72 -7.04 12.93 0.98
CA ARG A 72 -7.43 14.30 0.60
C ARG A 72 -8.55 14.32 -0.44
N GLN A 73 -8.48 13.49 -1.48
CA GLN A 73 -9.58 13.37 -2.46
C GLN A 73 -10.91 12.92 -1.83
N ARG A 74 -10.87 12.00 -0.86
CA ARG A 74 -12.07 11.58 -0.13
C ARG A 74 -12.60 12.65 0.82
N ALA A 75 -11.71 13.38 1.50
CA ALA A 75 -12.09 14.49 2.38
C ALA A 75 -12.74 15.64 1.58
N ALA A 76 -12.17 15.98 0.43
CA ALA A 76 -12.72 16.99 -0.49
C ALA A 76 -14.12 16.63 -1.02
N ARG A 77 -14.45 15.33 -1.13
CA ARG A 77 -15.80 14.87 -1.50
C ARG A 77 -16.81 14.89 -0.36
N ARG A 78 -16.35 14.84 0.89
CA ARG A 78 -17.23 14.93 2.08
C ARG A 78 -17.47 16.36 2.51
N LEU A 79 -16.51 17.24 2.28
CA LEU A 79 -16.66 18.67 2.41
C LEU A 79 -17.27 19.20 1.11
N GLY A 80 -18.56 18.90 0.87
CA GLY A 80 -19.29 19.56 -0.20
C GLY A 80 -19.16 21.07 0.00
N VAL A 81 -18.42 21.72 -0.89
CA VAL A 81 -18.49 23.17 -1.07
C VAL A 81 -19.67 23.37 -2.00
N PRO A 82 -20.86 23.76 -1.52
CA PRO A 82 -21.81 24.44 -2.40
C PRO A 82 -21.15 25.76 -2.83
N GLU A 83 -21.25 26.06 -4.13
CA GLU A 83 -20.91 27.37 -4.69
C GLU A 83 -21.65 28.50 -3.98
#